data_AF-A0A6G2FMV0-F1
#
_entry.id   AF-A0A6G2FMV0-F1
#
_cell.length_a   1.000
_cell.length_b   1.000
_cell.length_c   1.000
_cell.angle_alpha   90.00
_cell.angle_beta   90.00
_cell.angle_gamma   90.00
#
_symmetry.space_group_name_H-M   'P 1'
#
loop_
_entity.id
_entity.type
_entity.pdbx_description
1 polymer ?
#
loop_
_entity_poly.entity_id
_entity_poly.type
_entity_poly.pdbx_seq_one_letter_code
_entity_poly.pdbx_strand_id
1 'polypeptide(L)'
;MEVILELLLKHAYDLDRSNYQYDRSFRRPMTQKAIVDELLSYDEQLTRAYETCQLLLYHFKHKDSQSFFDTINSLDQRLPQWFCKKLTFLNKYKLGIQYALKTKYSNGALEGTNNKIKVIKRVAYGYRNFHNFRARIYLIQGLIF
;
A
#
# COMPACT_ATOMS: atom_id res chain seq x y z
N MET A 1 20.74 5.78 -0.30
CA MET A 1 20.19 4.47 0.10
C MET A 1 18.66 4.47 0.10
N GLU A 2 17.97 5.42 0.75
CA GLU A 2 16.49 5.43 0.78
C GLU A 2 15.83 5.40 -0.61
N VAL A 3 16.28 6.24 -1.55
CA VAL A 3 15.74 6.30 -2.92
C VAL A 3 15.85 4.96 -3.67
N ILE A 4 16.87 4.15 -3.36
CA ILE A 4 17.09 2.85 -4.00
C ILE A 4 16.11 1.81 -3.45
N LEU A 5 15.84 1.83 -2.14
CA LEU A 5 14.89 0.92 -1.50
C LEU A 5 13.44 1.18 -1.93
N GLU A 6 13.10 2.44 -2.25
CA GLU A 6 11.79 2.78 -2.82
C GLU A 6 11.54 2.10 -4.18
N LEU A 7 12.58 1.77 -4.95
CA LEU A 7 12.43 1.06 -6.22
C LEU A 7 11.90 -0.36 -6.04
N LEU A 8 12.23 -1.03 -4.93
CA LEU A 8 11.72 -2.37 -4.61
C LEU A 8 10.20 -2.38 -4.37
N LEU A 9 9.62 -1.22 -4.03
CA LEU A 9 8.19 -1.07 -3.78
C LEU A 9 7.39 -0.74 -5.03
N LYS A 10 8.04 -0.31 -6.11
CA LYS A 10 7.37 -0.04 -7.39
C LYS A 10 6.92 -1.35 -8.03
N HIS A 11 5.88 -1.28 -8.83
CA HIS A 11 5.55 -2.40 -9.70
C HIS A 11 6.66 -2.64 -10.72
N ALA A 12 6.97 -3.91 -10.99
CA ALA A 12 8.04 -4.29 -11.91
C ALA A 12 7.85 -3.77 -13.35
N TYR A 13 6.61 -3.46 -13.76
CA TYR A 13 6.29 -2.86 -15.07
C TYR A 13 6.53 -1.35 -15.11
N ASP A 14 6.56 -0.67 -13.97
CA ASP A 14 6.80 0.78 -13.86
C ASP A 14 8.29 1.12 -13.69
N LEU A 15 9.15 0.11 -13.54
CA LEU A 15 10.60 0.31 -13.44
C LEU A 15 11.16 0.73 -14.80
N ASP A 16 11.86 1.86 -14.80
CA ASP A 16 12.55 2.37 -15.99
C ASP A 16 13.66 1.41 -16.42
N ARG A 17 13.64 1.05 -17.71
CA ARG A 17 14.60 0.14 -18.36
C ARG A 17 15.49 0.84 -19.38
N SER A 18 15.21 2.09 -19.71
CA SER A 18 15.84 2.77 -20.85
C SER A 18 16.68 3.96 -20.41
N ASN A 19 16.29 4.65 -19.33
CA ASN A 19 17.04 5.80 -18.83
C ASN A 19 18.17 5.36 -17.90
N TYR A 20 19.40 5.59 -18.33
CA TYR A 20 20.59 5.36 -17.51
C TYR A 20 20.88 6.60 -16.69
N GLN A 21 20.86 6.46 -15.37
CA GLN A 21 21.25 7.51 -14.45
C GLN A 21 22.44 7.06 -13.62
N TYR A 22 23.33 7.99 -13.31
CA TYR A 22 24.50 7.69 -12.48
C TYR A 22 24.05 7.41 -11.05
N ASP A 23 24.25 6.18 -10.58
CA ASP A 23 23.95 5.81 -9.21
C ASP A 23 25.19 5.96 -8.32
N ARG A 24 25.04 6.66 -7.19
CA ARG A 24 26.16 6.95 -6.27
C ARG A 24 26.59 5.72 -5.45
N SER A 25 25.68 4.80 -5.17
CA SER A 25 25.97 3.57 -4.42
C SER A 25 26.71 2.55 -5.28
N PHE A 26 26.34 2.41 -6.55
CA PHE A 26 27.01 1.51 -7.49
C PHE A 26 28.14 2.15 -8.30
N ARG A 27 28.29 3.48 -8.22
CA ARG A 27 29.34 4.28 -8.89
C ARG A 27 29.40 4.07 -10.41
N ARG A 28 28.26 3.79 -11.03
CA ARG A 28 28.12 3.58 -12.47
C ARG A 28 26.73 3.97 -12.96
N PRO A 29 26.56 4.32 -14.25
CA PRO A 29 25.24 4.51 -14.83
C PRO A 29 24.43 3.20 -14.83
N MET A 30 23.23 3.23 -14.25
CA MET A 30 22.32 2.08 -14.20
C MET A 30 20.89 2.53 -14.46
N THR A 31 20.06 1.60 -14.93
CA THR A 31 18.61 1.79 -15.02
C THR A 31 17.95 1.38 -13.70
N GLN A 32 16.71 1.81 -13.44
CA GLN A 32 16.00 1.41 -12.22
C GLN A 32 15.84 -0.11 -12.15
N LYS A 33 15.55 -0.75 -13.30
CA LYS A 33 15.48 -2.21 -13.37
C LYS A 33 16.83 -2.86 -13.06
N ALA A 34 17.93 -2.37 -13.62
CA ALA A 34 19.26 -2.93 -13.36
C ALA A 34 19.65 -2.79 -11.87
N ILE A 35 19.28 -1.69 -11.23
CA ILE A 35 19.49 -1.49 -9.79
C ILE A 35 18.71 -2.54 -8.99
N VAL A 36 17.42 -2.74 -9.29
CA VAL A 36 16.61 -3.77 -8.62
C VAL A 36 17.19 -5.16 -8.85
N ASP A 37 17.47 -5.54 -10.09
CA ASP A 37 18.00 -6.87 -10.43
C ASP A 37 19.34 -7.14 -9.71
N GLU A 38 20.23 -6.14 -9.60
CA GLU A 38 21.48 -6.23 -8.83
C GLU A 38 21.21 -6.41 -7.33
N LEU A 39 20.28 -5.66 -6.73
CA LEU A 39 19.94 -5.80 -5.31
C LEU A 39 19.38 -7.18 -4.99
N LEU A 40 18.53 -7.71 -5.86
CA LEU A 40 17.95 -9.04 -5.71
C LEU A 40 19.03 -10.13 -5.80
N SER A 41 20.08 -9.91 -6.61
CA SER A 41 21.20 -10.86 -6.74
C SER A 41 21.97 -11.09 -5.43
N TYR A 42 21.94 -10.14 -4.49
CA TYR A 42 22.67 -10.26 -3.22
C TYR A 42 22.02 -11.20 -2.21
N ASP A 43 20.70 -11.38 -2.26
CA ASP A 43 19.98 -12.19 -1.28
C ASP A 43 18.78 -12.92 -1.91
N GLU A 44 18.82 -14.25 -1.85
CA GLU A 44 17.76 -15.12 -2.33
C GLU A 44 16.46 -14.93 -1.54
N GLN A 45 16.53 -14.67 -0.23
CA GLN A 45 15.33 -14.41 0.58
C GLN A 45 14.65 -13.10 0.14
N LEU A 46 15.44 -12.06 -0.12
CA LEU A 46 14.94 -10.79 -0.63
C LEU A 46 14.28 -10.97 -2.01
N THR A 47 14.90 -11.73 -2.90
CA THR A 47 14.36 -12.05 -4.23
C THR A 47 12.96 -12.63 -4.13
N ARG A 48 12.78 -13.66 -3.30
CA ARG A 48 11.48 -14.31 -3.15
C ARG A 48 10.44 -13.45 -2.47
N ALA A 49 10.85 -12.66 -1.48
CA ALA A 49 9.95 -11.70 -0.84
C ALA A 49 9.46 -10.65 -1.86
N TYR A 50 10.36 -10.15 -2.70
CA TYR A 50 10.04 -9.23 -3.78
C TYR A 50 9.10 -9.86 -4.80
N GLU A 51 9.40 -11.07 -5.32
CA GLU A 51 8.54 -11.80 -6.25
C GLU A 51 7.14 -12.03 -5.70
N THR A 52 7.04 -12.43 -4.43
CA THR A 52 5.77 -12.61 -3.73
C THR A 52 4.98 -11.30 -3.69
N CYS A 53 5.62 -10.19 -3.31
CA CYS A 53 5.00 -8.87 -3.32
C CYS A 53 4.53 -8.45 -4.71
N GLN A 54 5.35 -8.67 -5.75
CA GLN A 54 4.99 -8.33 -7.13
C GLN A 54 3.79 -9.15 -7.63
N LEU A 55 3.71 -10.43 -7.27
CA LEU A 55 2.57 -11.29 -7.59
C LEU A 55 1.28 -10.82 -6.90
N LEU A 56 1.37 -10.48 -5.61
CA LEU A 56 0.23 -9.91 -4.87
C LEU A 56 -0.24 -8.58 -5.47
N LEU A 57 0.71 -7.71 -5.80
CA LEU A 57 0.47 -6.45 -6.49
C LEU A 57 -0.21 -6.65 -7.86
N TYR A 58 0.20 -7.67 -8.61
CA TYR A 58 -0.43 -8.06 -9.87
C TYR A 58 -1.89 -8.48 -9.67
N HIS A 59 -2.16 -9.43 -8.76
CA HIS A 59 -3.54 -9.85 -8.47
C HIS A 59 -4.41 -8.69 -7.97
N PHE A 60 -3.84 -7.80 -7.16
CA PHE A 60 -4.52 -6.60 -6.68
C PHE A 60 -4.92 -5.67 -7.84
N LYS A 61 -4.00 -5.40 -8.77
CA LYS A 61 -4.28 -4.58 -9.97
C LYS A 61 -5.37 -5.19 -10.86
N HIS A 62 -5.34 -6.52 -11.02
CA HIS A 62 -6.33 -7.25 -11.82
C HIS A 62 -7.63 -7.56 -11.08
N LYS A 63 -7.78 -7.10 -9.82
CA LYS A 63 -8.96 -7.33 -8.97
C LYS A 63 -9.27 -8.81 -8.74
N ASP A 64 -8.26 -9.66 -8.85
CA ASP A 64 -8.40 -11.10 -8.63
C ASP A 64 -8.21 -11.41 -7.15
N SER A 65 -9.31 -11.30 -6.40
CA SER A 65 -9.28 -11.56 -4.98
C SER A 65 -9.03 -13.02 -4.62
N GLN A 66 -9.34 -13.97 -5.52
CA GLN A 66 -9.18 -15.39 -5.22
C GLN A 66 -7.69 -15.74 -5.27
N SER A 67 -7.03 -15.47 -6.40
CA SER A 67 -5.60 -15.73 -6.53
C SER A 67 -4.74 -14.89 -5.59
N PHE A 68 -5.18 -13.68 -5.21
CA PHE A 68 -4.52 -12.88 -4.17
C PHE A 68 -4.44 -13.63 -2.83
N PHE A 69 -5.57 -14.16 -2.34
CA PHE A 69 -5.59 -14.88 -1.07
C PHE A 69 -5.01 -16.28 -1.17
N ASP A 70 -5.12 -16.94 -2.32
CA ASP A 70 -4.46 -18.23 -2.55
C ASP A 70 -2.94 -18.07 -2.42
N THR A 71 -2.36 -17.02 -3.02
CA THR A 71 -0.93 -16.67 -2.88
C THR A 71 -0.54 -16.42 -1.42
N ILE A 72 -1.37 -15.74 -0.63
CA ILE A 72 -1.11 -15.50 0.81
C ILE A 72 -1.15 -16.81 1.62
N ASN A 73 -1.95 -17.78 1.19
CA ASN A 73 -2.09 -19.06 1.90
C ASN A 73 -1.04 -20.09 1.47
N SER A 74 -0.39 -19.89 0.32
CA SER A 74 0.65 -20.77 -0.23
C SER A 74 2.06 -20.16 -0.21
N LEU A 75 2.36 -19.30 0.76
CA LEU A 75 3.67 -18.66 0.91
C LEU A 75 4.81 -19.68 1.07
N ASP A 76 5.95 -19.40 0.42
CA ASP A 76 7.16 -20.22 0.52
C ASP A 76 7.66 -20.27 1.98
N GLN A 77 7.89 -21.48 2.50
CA GLN A 77 8.38 -21.72 3.87
C GLN A 77 9.78 -21.14 4.12
N ARG A 78 10.53 -20.89 3.04
CA ARG A 78 11.87 -20.29 3.09
C ARG A 78 11.83 -18.77 3.30
N LEU A 79 10.64 -18.15 3.25
CA LEU A 79 10.46 -16.74 3.60
C LEU A 79 10.56 -16.53 5.13
N PRO A 80 11.03 -15.36 5.58
CA PRO A 80 11.10 -15.06 7.00
C PRO A 80 9.73 -15.13 7.69
N GLN A 81 9.69 -15.71 8.89
CA GLN A 81 8.43 -15.92 9.62
C GLN A 81 7.66 -14.60 9.86
N TRP A 82 8.36 -13.50 10.13
CA TRP A 82 7.74 -12.19 10.35
C TRP A 82 7.03 -11.68 9.07
N PHE A 83 7.57 -11.99 7.90
CA PHE A 83 7.02 -11.62 6.60
C PHE A 83 5.74 -12.41 6.34
N CYS A 84 5.79 -13.73 6.53
CA CYS A 84 4.63 -14.60 6.40
C CYS A 84 3.52 -14.22 7.38
N LYS A 85 3.85 -13.90 8.64
CA LYS A 85 2.88 -13.41 9.64
C LYS A 85 2.20 -12.11 9.21
N LYS A 86 2.94 -11.18 8.60
CA LYS A 86 2.39 -9.91 8.11
C LYS A 86 1.41 -10.12 6.96
N LEU A 87 1.74 -10.97 5.99
CA LEU A 87 0.86 -11.27 4.86
C LEU A 87 -0.37 -12.06 5.28
N THR A 88 -0.19 -13.11 6.10
CA THR A 88 -1.31 -13.93 6.59
C THR A 88 -2.28 -13.16 7.49
N PHE A 89 -1.83 -12.08 8.16
CA PHE A 89 -2.71 -11.18 8.89
C PHE A 89 -3.83 -10.57 8.01
N LEU A 90 -3.59 -10.41 6.70
CA LEU A 90 -4.61 -9.91 5.76
C LEU A 90 -5.83 -10.83 5.67
N ASN A 91 -5.68 -12.13 5.96
CA ASN A 91 -6.81 -13.07 6.01
C ASN A 91 -7.87 -12.65 7.04
N LYS A 92 -7.48 -11.97 8.12
CA LYS A 92 -8.41 -11.43 9.11
C LYS A 92 -9.43 -10.46 8.49
N TYR A 93 -9.02 -9.74 7.44
CA TYR A 93 -9.85 -8.75 6.74
C TYR A 93 -10.25 -9.20 5.34
N LYS A 94 -10.22 -10.52 5.06
CA LYS A 94 -10.45 -11.11 3.73
C LYS A 94 -11.71 -10.58 3.07
N LEU A 95 -12.85 -10.59 3.77
CA LEU A 95 -14.13 -10.11 3.23
C LEU A 95 -14.05 -8.63 2.82
N GLY A 96 -13.48 -7.77 3.67
CA GLY A 96 -13.34 -6.34 3.37
C GLY A 96 -12.45 -6.08 2.16
N ILE A 97 -11.34 -6.81 2.05
CA ILE A 97 -10.42 -6.71 0.91
C ILE A 97 -11.08 -7.24 -0.37
N GLN A 98 -11.82 -8.35 -0.30
CA GLN A 98 -12.58 -8.88 -1.43
C GLN A 98 -13.61 -7.87 -1.94
N TYR A 99 -14.35 -7.21 -1.04
CA TYR A 99 -15.28 -6.16 -1.43
C TYR A 99 -14.57 -4.94 -2.02
N ALA A 100 -13.43 -4.54 -1.44
CA ALA A 100 -12.64 -3.43 -1.97
C ALA A 100 -12.13 -3.69 -3.40
N LEU A 101 -11.73 -4.94 -3.71
CA LEU A 101 -11.30 -5.31 -5.06
C LEU A 101 -12.47 -5.37 -6.05
N LYS A 102 -13.63 -5.87 -5.65
CA LYS A 102 -14.81 -6.01 -6.52
C LYS A 102 -15.50 -4.67 -6.79
N THR A 103 -15.58 -3.81 -5.78
CA THR A 103 -16.34 -2.56 -5.89
C THR A 103 -15.58 -1.50 -6.67
N LYS A 104 -16.34 -0.57 -7.29
CA LYS A 104 -15.78 0.62 -7.97
C LYS A 104 -15.76 1.84 -7.05
N TYR A 105 -16.24 1.70 -5.82
CA TYR A 105 -16.32 2.81 -4.87
C TYR A 105 -14.91 3.17 -4.38
N SER A 106 -14.57 4.45 -4.47
CA SER A 106 -13.35 4.96 -3.87
C SER A 106 -13.61 5.32 -2.41
N ASN A 107 -12.60 5.13 -1.56
CA ASN A 107 -12.62 5.64 -0.19
C ASN A 107 -12.50 7.18 -0.14
N GLY A 108 -12.36 7.87 -1.28
CA GLY A 108 -12.09 9.31 -1.33
C GLY A 108 -13.19 10.16 -0.69
N ALA A 109 -14.46 9.82 -0.88
CA ALA A 109 -15.56 10.56 -0.25
C ALA A 109 -15.57 10.40 1.28
N LEU A 110 -15.31 9.17 1.77
CA LEU A 110 -15.21 8.86 3.19
C LEU A 110 -13.98 9.56 3.81
N GLU A 111 -12.84 9.51 3.12
CA GLU A 111 -11.60 10.16 3.56
C GLU A 111 -11.76 11.68 3.59
N GLY A 112 -12.37 12.27 2.57
CA GLY A 112 -12.68 13.70 2.52
C GLY A 112 -13.57 14.14 3.69
N THR A 113 -14.57 13.33 4.01
CA THR A 113 -15.44 13.54 5.18
C THR A 113 -14.65 13.46 6.48
N ASN A 114 -13.83 12.42 6.66
CA ASN A 114 -12.99 12.25 7.84
C ASN A 114 -11.99 13.40 8.00
N ASN A 115 -11.39 13.87 6.90
CA ASN A 115 -10.46 14.99 6.92
C ASN A 115 -11.15 16.30 7.31
N LYS A 116 -12.34 16.58 6.78
CA LYS A 116 -13.17 17.72 7.24
C LYS A 116 -13.46 17.64 8.74
N ILE A 117 -13.90 16.49 9.24
CA ILE A 117 -14.17 16.29 10.68
C ILE A 117 -12.90 16.53 11.52
N LYS A 118 -11.75 16.02 11.07
CA LYS A 118 -10.46 16.27 11.74
C LYS A 118 -10.08 17.75 11.75
N VAL A 119 -10.35 18.50 10.67
CA VAL A 119 -10.14 19.95 10.63
C VAL A 119 -11.05 20.66 11.63
N ILE A 120 -12.35 20.34 11.65
CA ILE A 120 -13.31 20.91 12.60
C ILE A 120 -12.87 20.66 14.04
N LYS A 121 -12.42 19.44 14.35
CA LYS A 121 -11.88 19.07 15.67
C LYS A 121 -10.65 19.90 16.04
N ARG A 122 -9.71 20.12 15.10
CA ARG A 122 -8.49 20.92 15.32
C ARG A 122 -8.79 22.39 15.59
N VAL A 123 -9.71 22.99 14.84
CA VAL A 123 -10.04 24.42 14.95
C VAL A 123 -10.88 24.72 16.20
N ALA A 124 -11.62 23.74 16.72
CA ALA A 124 -12.51 23.96 17.85
C ALA A 124 -11.83 23.90 19.23
N TYR A 125 -10.53 23.63 19.32
CA TYR A 125 -9.75 23.50 20.56
C TYR A 125 -10.35 22.53 21.61
N GLY A 126 -11.26 21.65 21.20
CA GLY A 126 -11.90 20.64 22.03
C GLY A 126 -13.39 20.91 22.26
N TYR A 127 -14.21 19.88 22.05
CA TYR A 127 -15.61 19.86 22.43
C TYR A 127 -15.78 19.06 23.72
N ARG A 128 -16.41 19.67 24.73
CA ARG A 128 -16.81 18.95 25.96
C ARG A 128 -17.99 18.02 25.74
N ASN A 129 -18.88 18.37 24.82
CA ASN A 129 -20.09 17.62 24.51
C ASN A 129 -20.05 17.11 23.05
N PHE A 130 -20.19 15.80 22.88
CA PHE A 130 -20.22 15.15 21.56
C PHE A 130 -21.41 15.61 20.71
N HIS A 131 -22.56 15.90 21.32
CA HIS A 131 -23.74 16.38 20.60
C HIS A 131 -23.46 17.72 19.92
N ASN A 132 -22.78 18.65 20.61
CA ASN A 132 -22.38 19.94 20.05
C ASN A 132 -21.35 19.79 18.92
N PHE A 133 -20.42 18.82 19.06
CA PHE A 133 -19.47 18.52 17.99
C PHE A 133 -20.18 17.97 16.75
N ARG A 134 -21.10 17.01 16.94
CA ARG A 134 -21.90 16.42 15.86
C ARG A 134 -22.79 17.46 15.17
N ALA A 135 -23.43 18.34 15.94
CA ALA A 135 -24.22 19.44 15.41
C ALA A 135 -23.37 20.38 14.54
N ARG A 136 -22.15 20.74 14.98
CA ARG A 136 -21.24 21.55 14.16
C ARG A 136 -20.79 20.84 12.89
N ILE A 137 -20.53 19.52 12.94
CA ILE A 137 -20.21 18.74 11.74
C ILE A 137 -21.35 18.84 10.74
N TYR A 138 -22.58 18.60 11.18
CA TYR A 138 -23.75 18.66 10.30
C TYR A 138 -24.01 20.06 9.74
N LEU A 139 -23.85 21.11 10.55
CA LEU A 139 -23.99 22.49 10.10
C LEU A 139 -22.96 22.84 9.02
N ILE A 140 -21.69 22.47 9.22
CA ILE A 140 -20.62 22.74 8.23
C ILE A 140 -20.78 21.90 6.96
N GLN A 141 -21.39 20.71 7.07
CA GLN A 141 -21.69 19.87 5.92
C GLN A 141 -22.99 20.27 5.20
N GLY A 142 -23.76 21.23 5.73
CA GLY A 142 -25.05 21.63 5.16
C GLY A 142 -26.13 20.53 5.26
N LEU A 143 -26.05 19.68 6.30
CA LEU A 143 -26.95 18.54 6.51
C LEU A 143 -28.10 18.86 7.48
N ILE A 144 -28.13 20.07 8.04
CA ILE A 144 -29.23 20.60 8.86
C ILE A 144 -29.64 21.93 8.24
N PHE A 145 -30.94 22.06 7.94
CA PHE A 145 -31.64 23.30 7.63
C PHE A 145 -32.71 23.50 8.70
#